data_AF-A0A7S2CWI7-F1
#
_entry.id   AF-A0A7S2CWI7-F1
#
_cell.length_a   1.000
_cell.length_b   1.000
_cell.length_c   1.000
_cell.angle_alpha   90.00
_cell.angle_beta   90.00
_cell.angle_gamma   90.00
#
_symmetry.space_group_name_H-M   'P 1'
#
loop_
_entity.id
_entity.type
_entity.pdbx_description
1 polymer ?
#
loop_
_entity_poly.entity_id
_entity_poly.type
_entity_poly.pdbx_seq_one_letter_code
_entity_poly.pdbx_strand_id
1 'polypeptide(L)'
;EEAAPVAPLVSEADRAVHQSSMSSMARTATLDPYSYEASNPLTWLPEEGGVPAASSQSLAVVPERPPLKPQVVHRTFNVETGSMRLEWVVSSKKLASGDSHAAVSPAFDLSFGEEHSTVSFKMLIHPKVVDERKGGGSFKTAGGRGYVELACEEMLPPEAPQVAFRVAIGTGQQRSPFRGPVSHDFSQKKVSGLPKEQALWNFNSVVDKESKTFVVCLEVLPRGGEELAIGAEAPAKPLGPKKW
;
A
#
# COMPACT_ATOMS: atom_id res chain seq x y z
N GLU A 1 -65.57 -9.97 -4.60
CA GLU A 1 -64.66 -9.07 -3.88
C GLU A 1 -64.56 -9.61 -2.47
N GLU A 2 -63.47 -10.16 -1.97
CA GLU A 2 -62.05 -9.83 -2.13
C GLU A 2 -61.27 -11.10 -1.75
N ALA A 3 -60.38 -11.56 -2.64
CA ALA A 3 -59.63 -12.80 -2.44
C ALA A 3 -58.27 -12.48 -1.82
N ALA A 4 -57.98 -13.11 -0.68
CA ALA A 4 -56.73 -12.99 0.06
C ALA A 4 -55.53 -13.63 -0.68
N PRO A 5 -54.31 -13.09 -0.52
CA PRO A 5 -53.12 -13.65 -1.16
C PRO A 5 -52.54 -14.87 -0.42
N VAL A 6 -52.20 -15.88 -1.21
CA VAL A 6 -51.58 -17.15 -0.82
C VAL A 6 -50.07 -16.97 -0.64
N ALA A 7 -49.54 -17.34 0.52
CA ALA A 7 -48.11 -17.41 0.81
C ALA A 7 -47.52 -18.76 0.36
N PRO A 8 -46.28 -18.82 -0.17
CA PRO A 8 -45.62 -20.09 -0.47
C PRO A 8 -44.93 -20.68 0.77
N LEU A 9 -45.20 -21.98 0.99
CA LEU A 9 -44.48 -22.87 1.92
C LEU A 9 -43.02 -23.04 1.49
N VAL A 10 -42.09 -22.71 2.39
CA VAL A 10 -40.67 -23.11 2.30
C VAL A 10 -40.46 -24.32 3.21
N SER A 11 -39.97 -25.42 2.62
CA SER A 11 -39.68 -26.68 3.29
C SER A 11 -38.37 -26.59 4.08
N GLU A 12 -38.47 -26.82 5.40
CA GLU A 12 -37.36 -27.17 6.28
C GLU A 12 -36.86 -28.58 5.95
N ALA A 13 -35.61 -28.71 5.52
CA ALA A 13 -34.85 -29.95 5.62
C ALA A 13 -33.34 -29.66 5.56
N ASP A 14 -32.61 -30.31 6.46
CA ASP A 14 -31.15 -30.51 6.49
C ASP A 14 -30.28 -29.46 7.16
N ARG A 15 -30.38 -29.48 8.49
CA ARG A 15 -29.37 -28.99 9.44
C ARG A 15 -28.92 -30.17 10.32
N ALA A 16 -27.77 -30.77 10.04
CA ALA A 16 -27.03 -31.67 10.95
C ALA A 16 -25.56 -31.72 10.46
N VAL A 17 -24.62 -30.98 11.05
CA VAL A 17 -23.86 -31.28 12.28
C VAL A 17 -23.31 -32.70 12.28
N HIS A 18 -22.06 -32.84 11.83
CA HIS A 18 -21.21 -33.98 12.18
C HIS A 18 -19.96 -33.46 12.92
N GLN A 19 -20.03 -33.52 14.24
CA GLN A 19 -18.90 -33.58 15.14
C GLN A 19 -18.58 -35.08 15.37
N SER A 20 -17.32 -35.46 15.18
CA SER A 20 -16.71 -36.66 15.77
C SER A 20 -15.19 -36.47 15.65
N SER A 21 -14.37 -36.36 16.69
CA SER A 21 -14.14 -37.19 17.90
C SER A 21 -12.76 -37.85 17.78
N MET A 22 -11.85 -37.29 18.59
CA MET A 22 -10.74 -37.88 19.34
C MET A 22 -9.90 -39.05 18.80
N SER A 23 -8.57 -38.83 18.88
CA SER A 23 -7.49 -39.71 19.39
C SER A 23 -6.30 -39.73 18.42
N SER A 24 -5.04 -39.81 18.84
CA SER A 24 -4.35 -39.83 20.13
C SER A 24 -2.85 -40.04 19.81
N MET A 25 -1.98 -39.59 20.71
CA MET A 25 -0.61 -40.08 20.98
C MET A 25 0.54 -39.77 20.00
N ALA A 26 1.29 -38.72 20.40
CA ALA A 26 2.68 -38.77 20.85
C ALA A 26 3.68 -39.66 20.10
N ARG A 27 4.75 -39.04 19.55
CA ARG A 27 6.12 -39.59 19.56
C ARG A 27 7.19 -38.50 19.62
N THR A 28 7.99 -38.58 20.68
CA THR A 28 9.45 -38.42 20.78
C THR A 28 10.14 -37.12 20.33
N ALA A 29 10.78 -36.51 21.33
CA ALA A 29 11.97 -35.66 21.22
C ALA A 29 13.07 -36.31 20.35
N THR A 30 14.04 -35.50 19.88
CA THR A 30 15.49 -35.70 20.07
C THR A 30 16.32 -34.81 19.11
N LEU A 31 17.18 -33.98 19.73
CA LEU A 31 18.48 -33.42 19.32
C LEU A 31 18.59 -32.33 18.24
N ASP A 32 19.00 -31.15 18.73
CA ASP A 32 19.77 -30.10 18.04
C ASP A 32 21.17 -30.58 17.63
N PRO A 33 21.59 -30.45 16.36
CA PRO A 33 22.95 -30.75 15.92
C PRO A 33 23.72 -29.54 15.39
N TYR A 34 23.56 -28.33 15.96
CA TYR A 34 24.44 -27.19 15.66
C TYR A 34 25.09 -26.61 16.92
N SER A 35 25.93 -27.45 17.52
CA SER A 35 27.07 -27.03 18.33
C SER A 35 28.15 -26.46 17.39
N TYR A 36 28.38 -25.14 17.46
CA TYR A 36 29.55 -24.51 16.83
C TYR A 36 30.60 -24.33 17.90
N GLU A 37 31.55 -25.27 17.97
CA GLU A 37 32.71 -25.16 18.84
C GLU A 37 33.57 -23.97 18.41
N ALA A 38 33.70 -23.02 19.33
CA ALA A 38 34.73 -22.01 19.30
C ALA A 38 36.05 -22.64 19.80
N SER A 39 37.02 -22.79 18.91
CA SER A 39 38.44 -22.88 19.25
C SER A 39 39.29 -22.71 18.00
N ASN A 40 40.01 -21.59 17.90
CA ASN A 40 41.39 -21.67 17.42
C ASN A 40 42.23 -20.58 18.10
N PRO A 41 43.29 -20.95 18.82
CA PRO A 41 44.14 -20.02 19.56
C PRO A 41 45.17 -19.34 18.65
N LEU A 42 45.46 -18.09 19.01
CA LEU A 42 46.77 -17.42 19.01
C LEU A 42 47.87 -17.97 18.10
N THR A 43 48.28 -17.14 17.12
CA THR A 43 49.63 -16.55 16.93
C THR A 43 49.89 -16.38 15.44
N TRP A 44 50.59 -15.29 15.10
CA TRP A 44 51.55 -15.08 14.00
C TRP A 44 51.57 -13.58 13.68
N LEU A 45 52.52 -12.89 14.30
CA LEU A 45 53.11 -11.65 13.77
C LEU A 45 54.21 -12.05 12.78
N PRO A 46 54.48 -11.23 11.76
CA PRO A 46 55.66 -10.38 11.88
C PRO A 46 55.50 -8.94 11.34
N GLU A 47 56.58 -8.21 11.57
CA GLU A 47 56.87 -6.78 11.58
C GLU A 47 56.61 -5.92 10.33
N GLU A 48 56.44 -4.61 10.64
CA GLU A 48 57.02 -3.40 10.04
C GLU A 48 57.18 -3.31 8.51
N GLY A 49 56.44 -2.36 7.93
CA GLY A 49 56.68 -1.86 6.59
C GLY A 49 55.77 -0.67 6.27
N GLY A 50 56.27 0.54 6.50
CA GLY A 50 55.53 1.78 6.28
C GLY A 50 55.11 2.02 4.83
N VAL A 51 53.93 2.61 4.65
CA VAL A 51 53.45 3.25 3.42
C VAL A 51 52.56 4.46 3.77
N PRO A 52 52.48 5.48 2.88
CA PRO A 52 52.27 6.88 3.28
C PRO A 52 50.81 7.28 3.43
N ALA A 53 50.62 8.47 4.01
CA ALA A 53 49.35 9.16 4.23
C ALA A 53 48.44 9.14 2.99
N ALA A 54 47.41 8.30 3.04
CA ALA A 54 46.30 8.31 2.12
C ALA A 54 45.21 9.27 2.62
N SER A 55 44.91 10.24 1.76
CA SER A 55 43.84 11.22 1.91
C SER A 55 42.52 10.57 2.32
N SER A 56 42.01 10.93 3.50
CA SER A 56 40.69 10.53 3.99
C SER A 56 39.60 11.18 3.14
N GLN A 57 39.19 10.51 2.06
CA GLN A 57 37.89 10.76 1.47
C GLN A 57 36.88 9.94 2.25
N SER A 58 36.07 10.64 3.05
CA SER A 58 34.92 10.11 3.75
C SER A 58 33.92 9.54 2.74
N LEU A 59 33.97 8.23 2.54
CA LEU A 59 32.87 7.49 1.93
C LEU A 59 31.72 7.52 2.93
N ALA A 60 30.76 8.40 2.68
CA ALA A 60 29.48 8.34 3.36
C ALA A 60 28.91 6.94 3.14
N VAL A 61 28.98 6.10 4.18
CA VAL A 61 28.32 4.81 4.23
C VAL A 61 26.83 5.10 4.09
N VAL A 62 26.31 4.95 2.88
CA VAL A 62 24.87 4.95 2.66
C VAL A 62 24.35 3.76 3.44
N PRO A 63 23.50 3.94 4.47
CA PRO A 63 22.99 2.82 5.22
C PRO A 63 22.24 1.91 4.26
N GLU A 64 22.76 0.69 4.09
CA GLU A 64 22.13 -0.36 3.31
C GLU A 64 20.74 -0.59 3.89
N ARG A 65 19.70 -0.26 3.11
CA ARG A 65 18.33 -0.42 3.56
C ARG A 65 18.11 -1.91 3.80
N PRO A 66 17.65 -2.33 5.00
CA PRO A 66 17.36 -3.72 5.28
C PRO A 66 16.45 -4.31 4.19
N PRO A 67 16.63 -5.59 3.80
CA PRO A 67 15.80 -6.21 2.78
C PRO A 67 14.33 -6.09 3.17
N LEU A 68 13.59 -5.28 2.42
CA LEU A 68 12.18 -4.98 2.68
C LEU A 68 11.40 -6.30 2.58
N LYS A 69 10.88 -6.78 3.71
CA LYS A 69 9.95 -7.92 3.70
C LYS A 69 8.76 -7.52 2.81
N PRO A 70 8.45 -8.27 1.73
CA PRO A 70 7.29 -8.00 0.92
C PRO A 70 6.03 -7.98 1.81
N GLN A 71 5.09 -7.08 1.54
CA GLN A 71 3.91 -6.80 2.39
C GLN A 71 4.16 -5.93 3.63
N VAL A 72 5.02 -4.91 3.53
CA VAL A 72 5.02 -3.81 4.51
C VAL A 72 4.43 -2.57 3.87
N VAL A 73 3.61 -1.84 4.62
CA VAL A 73 3.16 -0.49 4.28
C VAL A 73 3.91 0.48 5.19
N HIS A 74 4.80 1.29 4.62
CA HIS A 74 5.49 2.35 5.34
C HIS A 74 4.65 3.62 5.28
N ARG A 75 4.37 4.22 6.44
CA ARG A 75 3.62 5.46 6.56
C ARG A 75 4.55 6.61 6.91
N THR A 76 4.44 7.71 6.18
CA THR A 76 5.10 8.99 6.49
C THR A 76 4.11 10.12 6.38
N PHE A 77 4.32 11.19 7.15
CA PHE A 77 3.49 12.38 7.12
C PHE A 77 4.36 13.58 6.76
N ASN A 78 3.95 14.35 5.76
CA ASN A 78 4.59 15.61 5.44
C ASN A 78 3.81 16.73 6.14
N VAL A 79 4.44 17.35 7.14
CA VAL A 79 3.85 18.42 7.94
C VAL A 79 3.63 19.69 7.11
N GLU A 80 4.52 20.00 6.17
CA GLU A 80 4.44 21.21 5.35
C GLU A 80 3.22 21.17 4.41
N THR A 81 2.98 20.02 3.81
CA THR A 81 1.87 19.83 2.86
C THR A 81 0.61 19.24 3.50
N GLY A 82 0.67 18.86 4.78
CA GLY A 82 -0.41 18.14 5.48
C GLY A 82 -0.77 16.78 4.85
N SER A 83 0.07 16.24 3.98
CA SER A 83 -0.23 15.02 3.21
C SER A 83 0.37 13.79 3.86
N MET A 84 -0.35 12.68 3.80
CA MET A 84 0.11 11.40 4.28
C MET A 84 0.50 10.49 3.13
N ARG A 85 1.70 9.92 3.20
CA ARG A 85 2.23 9.00 2.19
C ARG A 85 2.34 7.59 2.73
N LEU A 86 1.83 6.64 1.96
CA LEU A 86 1.90 5.21 2.22
C LEU A 86 2.65 4.51 1.09
N GLU A 87 3.73 3.82 1.42
CA GLU A 87 4.56 3.07 0.48
C GLU A 87 4.41 1.59 0.73
N TRP A 88 3.81 0.88 -0.21
CA TRP A 88 3.60 -0.56 -0.15
C TRP A 88 4.56 -1.32 -1.07
N VAL A 89 5.36 -2.20 -0.47
CA VAL A 89 6.34 -3.03 -1.17
C VAL A 89 5.71 -4.33 -1.65
N VAL A 90 5.77 -4.56 -2.96
CA VAL A 90 5.18 -5.72 -3.63
C VAL A 90 6.27 -6.56 -4.29
N SER A 91 6.20 -7.88 -4.12
CA SER A 91 7.11 -8.80 -4.80
C SER A 91 6.81 -8.88 -6.31
N SER A 92 7.84 -8.75 -7.14
CA SER A 92 7.71 -8.91 -8.60
C SER A 92 7.27 -10.32 -9.02
N LYS A 93 7.40 -11.32 -8.13
CA LYS A 93 6.84 -12.67 -8.34
C LYS A 93 5.34 -12.64 -8.63
N LYS A 94 4.59 -11.68 -8.05
CA LYS A 94 3.17 -11.52 -8.35
C LYS A 94 2.93 -11.18 -9.82
N LEU A 95 3.81 -10.39 -10.43
CA LEU A 95 3.70 -10.01 -11.84
C LEU A 95 3.98 -11.17 -12.80
N ALA A 96 4.79 -12.14 -12.36
CA ALA A 96 5.10 -13.36 -13.11
C ALA A 96 4.09 -14.50 -12.85
N SER A 97 3.19 -14.33 -11.88
CA SER A 97 2.23 -15.36 -11.49
C SER A 97 1.09 -15.49 -12.50
N GLY A 98 0.64 -16.73 -12.71
CA GLY A 98 -0.62 -17.03 -13.43
C GLY A 98 -1.87 -16.83 -12.58
N ASP A 99 -1.70 -16.46 -11.31
CA ASP A 99 -2.78 -16.10 -10.40
C ASP A 99 -3.53 -14.83 -10.86
N SER A 100 -4.86 -14.93 -10.90
CA SER A 100 -5.78 -13.85 -11.24
C SER A 100 -6.21 -13.00 -10.06
N HIS A 101 -5.95 -13.43 -8.82
CA HIS A 101 -6.31 -12.66 -7.64
C HIS A 101 -5.51 -11.36 -7.59
N ALA A 102 -6.11 -10.33 -7.01
CA ALA A 102 -5.41 -9.10 -6.69
C ALA A 102 -4.21 -9.38 -5.77
N ALA A 103 -3.18 -8.55 -5.82
CA ALA A 103 -2.34 -8.40 -4.64
C ALA A 103 -3.00 -7.36 -3.73
N VAL A 104 -2.93 -7.58 -2.42
CA VAL A 104 -3.59 -6.76 -1.41
C VAL A 104 -2.54 -6.34 -0.39
N SER A 105 -2.51 -5.07 -0.02
CA SER A 105 -1.63 -4.58 1.02
C SER A 105 -2.08 -5.06 2.41
N PRO A 106 -1.19 -5.06 3.40
CA PRO A 106 -1.63 -4.94 4.79
C PRO A 106 -2.65 -3.81 4.96
N ALA A 107 -3.57 -3.99 5.90
CA ALA A 107 -4.50 -2.94 6.28
C ALA A 107 -3.73 -1.75 6.87
N PHE A 108 -4.21 -0.55 6.59
CA PHE A 108 -3.71 0.69 7.16
C PHE A 108 -4.86 1.64 7.42
N ASP A 109 -4.59 2.60 8.28
CA ASP A 109 -5.62 3.37 8.93
C ASP A 109 -5.56 4.84 8.50
N LEU A 110 -6.70 5.36 8.04
CA LEU A 110 -6.91 6.77 7.74
C LEU A 110 -7.76 7.40 8.85
N SER A 111 -7.29 8.52 9.40
CA SER A 111 -8.03 9.28 10.41
C SER A 111 -8.88 10.36 9.73
N PHE A 112 -10.14 10.48 10.14
CA PHE A 112 -11.10 11.40 9.52
C PHE A 112 -11.21 12.73 10.29
N GLY A 113 -10.28 13.05 11.19
CA GLY A 113 -10.31 14.24 12.06
C GLY A 113 -10.32 13.84 13.54
N GLU A 114 -10.30 14.82 14.45
CA GLU A 114 -10.27 14.56 15.90
C GLU A 114 -11.57 13.94 16.42
N GLU A 115 -12.71 14.27 15.80
CA GLU A 115 -14.05 13.78 16.18
C GLU A 115 -14.46 12.49 15.46
N HIS A 116 -13.69 12.03 14.48
CA HIS A 116 -14.06 10.89 13.66
C HIS A 116 -13.21 9.66 13.96
N SER A 117 -13.81 8.48 13.77
CA SER A 117 -13.10 7.22 13.90
C SER A 117 -11.95 7.09 12.91
N THR A 118 -10.92 6.36 13.32
CA THR A 118 -9.96 5.79 12.41
C THR A 118 -10.65 4.70 11.59
N VAL A 119 -10.42 4.71 10.28
CA VAL A 119 -11.04 3.77 9.34
C VAL A 119 -9.96 2.98 8.64
N SER A 120 -10.17 1.67 8.52
CA SER A 120 -9.24 0.75 7.89
C SER A 120 -9.42 0.67 6.37
N PHE A 121 -8.29 0.73 5.66
CA PHE A 121 -8.16 0.70 4.21
C PHE A 121 -7.11 -0.31 3.76
N LYS A 122 -7.22 -0.73 2.50
CA LYS A 122 -6.20 -1.51 1.79
C LYS A 122 -5.95 -0.94 0.39
N MET A 123 -4.72 -1.06 -0.07
CA MET A 123 -4.38 -0.91 -1.48
C MET A 123 -4.51 -2.26 -2.17
N LEU A 124 -5.03 -2.24 -3.40
CA LEU A 124 -5.15 -3.41 -4.26
C LEU A 124 -4.45 -3.15 -5.58
N ILE A 125 -3.78 -4.16 -6.11
CA ILE A 125 -3.34 -4.18 -7.50
C ILE A 125 -4.03 -5.30 -8.26
N HIS A 126 -4.68 -4.94 -9.36
CA HIS A 126 -5.39 -5.87 -10.24
C HIS A 126 -4.73 -5.92 -11.61
N PRO A 127 -4.58 -7.11 -12.20
CA PRO A 127 -4.08 -7.22 -13.57
C PRO A 127 -5.08 -6.62 -14.56
N LYS A 128 -4.58 -6.05 -15.65
CA LYS A 128 -5.43 -5.71 -16.79
C LYS A 128 -5.94 -7.01 -17.41
N VAL A 129 -7.26 -7.21 -17.45
CA VAL A 129 -7.86 -8.34 -18.18
C VAL A 129 -7.59 -8.17 -19.66
N VAL A 130 -6.93 -9.17 -20.27
CA VAL A 130 -6.61 -9.20 -21.70
C VAL A 130 -7.54 -10.15 -22.46
N ASP A 131 -8.02 -11.20 -21.78
CA ASP A 131 -8.95 -12.19 -22.31
C ASP A 131 -9.94 -12.58 -21.19
N GLU A 132 -11.20 -12.76 -21.52
CA GLU A 132 -12.26 -13.19 -20.58
C GLU A 132 -12.23 -14.70 -20.30
N ARG A 133 -11.46 -15.46 -21.09
CA ARG A 133 -11.23 -16.90 -20.85
C ARG A 133 -10.44 -17.13 -19.56
N LYS A 134 -10.56 -18.34 -19.01
CA LYS A 134 -9.83 -18.77 -17.81
C LYS A 134 -8.32 -18.51 -17.96
N GLY A 135 -7.77 -17.62 -17.13
CA GLY A 135 -6.35 -17.26 -17.10
C GLY A 135 -5.99 -15.92 -17.76
N GLY A 136 -6.91 -15.30 -18.52
CA GLY A 136 -6.69 -14.01 -19.19
C GLY A 136 -6.75 -12.77 -18.27
N GLY A 137 -7.07 -12.98 -16.99
CA GLY A 137 -7.07 -11.97 -15.93
C GLY A 137 -5.88 -12.11 -14.97
N SER A 138 -4.70 -12.53 -15.42
CA SER A 138 -3.50 -12.66 -14.58
C SER A 138 -2.45 -11.61 -14.94
N PHE A 139 -1.55 -11.26 -14.01
CA PHE A 139 -0.48 -10.29 -14.34
C PHE A 139 0.48 -10.82 -15.39
N LYS A 140 0.74 -12.13 -15.40
CA LYS A 140 1.58 -12.77 -16.42
C LYS A 140 1.02 -12.54 -17.82
N THR A 141 -0.28 -12.73 -18.02
CA THR A 141 -0.94 -12.51 -19.32
C THR A 141 -1.09 -11.02 -19.65
N ALA A 142 -1.29 -10.17 -18.64
CA ALA A 142 -1.34 -8.72 -18.80
C ALA A 142 0.03 -8.09 -19.15
N GLY A 143 1.13 -8.84 -19.05
CA GLY A 143 2.49 -8.33 -19.21
C GLY A 143 2.92 -7.42 -18.06
N GLY A 144 2.46 -7.70 -16.84
CA GLY A 144 2.68 -6.88 -15.65
C GLY A 144 1.96 -5.53 -15.66
N ARG A 145 0.96 -5.36 -16.53
CA ARG A 145 0.11 -4.16 -16.55
C ARG A 145 -1.13 -4.35 -15.69
N GLY A 146 -1.61 -3.28 -15.08
CA GLY A 146 -2.77 -3.35 -14.21
C GLY A 146 -3.18 -2.02 -13.62
N TYR A 147 -4.05 -2.09 -12.62
CA TYR A 147 -4.69 -0.96 -11.96
C TYR A 147 -4.33 -0.96 -10.48
N VAL A 148 -4.33 0.23 -9.86
CA VAL A 148 -4.21 0.40 -8.41
C VAL A 148 -5.55 0.94 -7.91
N GLU A 149 -6.06 0.32 -6.85
CA GLU A 149 -7.29 0.74 -6.17
C GLU A 149 -7.04 0.90 -4.67
N LEU A 150 -7.83 1.78 -4.06
CA LEU A 150 -7.94 1.98 -2.63
C LEU A 150 -9.32 1.47 -2.20
N ALA A 151 -9.35 0.55 -1.25
CA ALA A 151 -10.57 -0.01 -0.69
C ALA A 151 -10.72 0.34 0.79
N CYS A 152 -11.92 0.78 1.17
CA CYS A 152 -12.38 0.93 2.55
C CYS A 152 -12.93 -0.42 3.04
N GLU A 153 -12.43 -0.90 4.17
CA GLU A 153 -12.87 -2.17 4.76
C GLU A 153 -14.16 -2.00 5.59
N GLU A 154 -14.47 -0.76 5.97
CA GLU A 154 -15.58 -0.44 6.87
C GLU A 154 -16.79 0.12 6.12
N MET A 155 -17.93 0.21 6.81
CA MET A 155 -19.11 0.94 6.34
C MET A 155 -19.08 2.32 6.99
N LEU A 156 -19.00 3.36 6.17
CA LEU A 156 -18.93 4.73 6.67
C LEU A 156 -20.32 5.37 6.70
N PRO A 157 -20.58 6.26 7.67
CA PRO A 157 -21.81 7.04 7.68
C PRO A 157 -21.86 7.97 6.45
N PRO A 158 -23.06 8.38 5.97
CA PRO A 158 -23.21 9.27 4.82
C PRO A 158 -22.51 10.62 4.97
N GLU A 159 -22.28 11.07 6.21
CA GLU A 159 -21.59 12.32 6.54
C GLU A 159 -20.06 12.17 6.52
N ALA A 160 -19.55 10.96 6.26
CA ALA A 160 -18.12 10.73 6.21
C ALA A 160 -17.47 11.56 5.09
N PRO A 161 -16.47 12.38 5.41
CA PRO A 161 -15.85 13.25 4.42
C PRO A 161 -15.09 12.48 3.34
N GLN A 162 -15.04 13.07 2.15
CA GLN A 162 -14.33 12.50 1.01
C GLN A 162 -12.82 12.36 1.28
N VAL A 163 -12.21 11.38 0.62
CA VAL A 163 -10.78 11.15 0.62
C VAL A 163 -10.21 11.55 -0.73
N ALA A 164 -9.32 12.54 -0.72
CA ALA A 164 -8.55 12.95 -1.89
C ALA A 164 -7.18 12.25 -1.89
N PHE A 165 -6.84 11.56 -2.98
CA PHE A 165 -5.57 10.85 -3.06
C PHE A 165 -4.98 10.84 -4.47
N ARG A 166 -3.66 10.61 -4.54
CA ARG A 166 -2.92 10.39 -5.79
C ARG A 166 -1.98 9.19 -5.66
N VAL A 167 -1.62 8.60 -6.80
CA VAL A 167 -0.85 7.35 -6.84
C VAL A 167 0.37 7.48 -7.73
N ALA A 168 1.50 6.93 -7.28
CA ALA A 168 2.72 6.72 -8.06
C ALA A 168 3.22 5.27 -7.90
N ILE A 169 4.11 4.83 -8.79
CA ILE A 169 4.80 3.54 -8.67
C ILE A 169 6.32 3.74 -8.72
N GLY A 170 7.06 2.86 -8.07
CA GLY A 170 8.53 2.91 -8.01
C GLY A 170 9.08 3.81 -6.89
N THR A 171 10.41 3.80 -6.78
CA THR A 171 11.16 4.52 -5.74
C THR A 171 12.32 5.30 -6.34
N GLY A 172 12.79 6.32 -5.60
CA GLY A 172 13.95 7.14 -6.00
C GLY A 172 13.81 7.69 -7.42
N GLN A 173 14.85 7.49 -8.24
CA GLN A 173 14.90 7.97 -9.62
C GLN A 173 14.00 7.16 -10.59
N GLN A 174 13.55 5.96 -10.20
CA GLN A 174 12.62 5.15 -11.01
C GLN A 174 11.15 5.41 -10.64
N ARG A 175 10.89 6.32 -9.70
CA ARG A 175 9.53 6.69 -9.32
C ARG A 175 8.84 7.40 -10.48
N SER A 176 7.67 6.91 -10.86
CA SER A 176 6.80 7.62 -11.80
C SER A 176 6.29 8.92 -11.19
N PRO A 177 5.93 9.92 -12.01
CA PRO A 177 5.10 11.02 -11.55
C PRO A 177 3.81 10.50 -10.88
N PHE A 178 3.31 11.25 -9.90
CA PHE A 178 1.99 10.98 -9.33
C PHE A 178 0.91 11.21 -10.39
N ARG A 179 -0.09 10.32 -10.41
CA ARG A 179 -1.33 10.45 -11.19
C ARG A 179 -2.50 10.71 -10.24
N GLY A 180 -3.50 11.46 -10.69
CA GLY A 180 -4.53 12.07 -9.84
C GLY A 180 -4.31 13.57 -9.61
N PRO A 181 -4.92 14.19 -8.58
CA PRO A 181 -5.69 13.53 -7.52
C PRO A 181 -7.08 13.03 -7.96
N VAL A 182 -7.64 12.13 -7.15
CA VAL A 182 -9.04 11.69 -7.19
C VAL A 182 -9.65 11.98 -5.83
N SER A 183 -10.82 12.62 -5.82
CA SER A 183 -11.65 12.75 -4.62
C SER A 183 -12.74 11.68 -4.66
N HIS A 184 -12.91 10.94 -3.56
CA HIS A 184 -13.86 9.83 -3.51
C HIS A 184 -14.60 9.77 -2.18
N ASP A 185 -15.91 9.53 -2.26
CA ASP A 185 -16.79 9.28 -1.12
C ASP A 185 -16.89 7.76 -0.86
N PHE A 186 -16.22 7.31 0.20
CA PHE A 186 -16.19 5.90 0.59
C PHE A 186 -17.45 5.43 1.34
N SER A 187 -18.34 6.33 1.74
CA SER A 187 -19.67 5.96 2.28
C SER A 187 -20.58 5.45 1.17
N GLN A 188 -20.46 6.00 -0.04
CA GLN A 188 -21.25 5.59 -1.21
C GLN A 188 -20.68 4.37 -1.91
N LYS A 189 -19.35 4.32 -2.10
CA LYS A 189 -18.66 3.20 -2.76
C LYS A 189 -17.37 2.87 -2.05
N LYS A 190 -17.24 1.63 -1.59
CA LYS A 190 -16.07 1.17 -0.81
C LYS A 190 -14.74 1.15 -1.58
N VAL A 191 -14.74 1.21 -2.91
CA VAL A 191 -13.52 1.06 -3.71
C VAL A 191 -13.40 2.21 -4.71
N SER A 192 -12.20 2.77 -4.80
CA SER A 192 -11.86 3.85 -5.73
C SER A 192 -10.50 3.62 -6.38
N GLY A 193 -10.35 4.08 -7.60
CA GLY A 193 -9.11 4.03 -8.36
C GLY A 193 -8.92 5.32 -9.14
N LEU A 194 -7.85 5.38 -9.93
CA LEU A 194 -7.64 6.50 -10.85
C LEU A 194 -8.67 6.48 -12.00
N PRO A 195 -8.92 7.61 -12.68
CA PRO A 195 -9.72 7.66 -13.89
C PRO A 195 -9.13 6.76 -14.98
N LYS A 196 -9.97 6.21 -15.84
CA LYS A 196 -9.62 5.16 -16.81
C LYS A 196 -8.40 5.51 -17.68
N GLU A 197 -8.25 6.78 -18.03
CA GLU A 197 -7.18 7.32 -18.88
C GLU A 197 -5.81 7.29 -18.18
N GLN A 198 -5.81 7.34 -16.84
CA GLN A 198 -4.61 7.38 -16.01
C GLN A 198 -4.41 6.09 -15.19
N ALA A 199 -5.42 5.22 -15.13
CA ALA A 199 -5.45 4.07 -14.22
C ALA A 199 -4.50 2.94 -14.62
N LEU A 200 -4.14 2.82 -15.90
CA LEU A 200 -3.33 1.72 -16.37
C LEU A 200 -1.84 1.96 -16.10
N TRP A 201 -1.25 1.09 -15.28
CA TRP A 201 0.16 1.08 -14.94
C TRP A 201 0.90 -0.06 -15.65
N ASN A 202 2.21 0.12 -15.86
CA ASN A 202 3.13 -0.96 -16.19
C ASN A 202 4.04 -1.19 -14.99
N PHE A 203 3.74 -2.18 -14.15
CA PHE A 203 4.52 -2.42 -12.93
C PHE A 203 5.91 -2.96 -13.22
N ASN A 204 6.10 -3.67 -14.34
CA ASN A 204 7.42 -4.18 -14.75
C ASN A 204 8.45 -3.08 -14.99
N SER A 205 8.02 -1.85 -15.34
CA SER A 205 8.95 -0.76 -15.62
C SER A 205 9.62 -0.17 -14.38
N VAL A 206 9.14 -0.51 -13.19
CA VAL A 206 9.65 0.01 -11.91
C VAL A 206 10.06 -1.10 -10.94
N VAL A 207 10.23 -2.33 -11.45
CA VAL A 207 10.76 -3.43 -10.66
C VAL A 207 12.25 -3.19 -10.42
N ASP A 208 12.60 -3.09 -9.14
CA ASP A 208 13.98 -3.11 -8.71
C ASP A 208 14.57 -4.51 -8.91
N LYS A 209 15.64 -4.58 -9.70
CA LYS A 209 16.22 -5.85 -10.16
C LYS A 209 16.94 -6.60 -9.05
N GLU A 210 17.42 -5.91 -8.03
CA GLU A 210 18.18 -6.47 -6.93
C GLU A 210 17.24 -7.11 -5.89
N SER A 211 16.34 -6.31 -5.34
CA SER A 211 15.35 -6.76 -4.35
C SER A 211 14.24 -7.63 -4.95
N LYS A 212 14.06 -7.61 -6.29
CA LYS A 212 12.93 -8.24 -6.99
C LYS A 212 11.58 -7.72 -6.49
N THR A 213 11.50 -6.45 -6.12
CA THR A 213 10.27 -5.80 -5.66
C THR A 213 9.96 -4.54 -6.47
N PHE A 214 8.75 -4.03 -6.32
CA PHE A 214 8.39 -2.68 -6.72
C PHE A 214 7.54 -2.05 -5.62
N VAL A 215 7.38 -0.73 -5.65
CA VAL A 215 6.61 0.00 -4.65
C VAL A 215 5.39 0.66 -5.29
N VAL A 216 4.25 0.57 -4.62
CA VAL A 216 3.07 1.39 -4.87
C VAL A 216 3.05 2.50 -3.83
N CYS A 217 3.01 3.75 -4.27
CA CYS A 217 2.99 4.91 -3.41
C CYS A 217 1.62 5.58 -3.50
N LEU A 218 0.88 5.54 -2.40
CA LEU A 218 -0.38 6.26 -2.23
C LEU A 218 -0.10 7.51 -1.42
N GLU A 219 -0.59 8.66 -1.88
CA GLU A 219 -0.54 9.89 -1.12
C GLU A 219 -1.94 10.44 -0.91
N VAL A 220 -2.36 10.45 0.35
CA VAL A 220 -3.61 11.05 0.81
C VAL A 220 -3.33 12.53 1.03
N LEU A 221 -4.08 13.36 0.32
CA LEU A 221 -3.96 14.81 0.41
C LEU A 221 -4.73 15.30 1.63
N PRO A 222 -4.32 16.42 2.25
CA PRO A 222 -5.15 17.07 3.24
C PRO A 222 -6.51 17.32 2.61
N ARG A 223 -7.56 17.11 3.40
CA ARG A 223 -8.85 17.68 3.03
C ARG A 223 -8.61 19.16 2.88
N GLY A 224 -9.10 19.77 1.81
CA GLY A 224 -9.19 21.21 1.76
C GLY A 224 -10.05 21.63 2.93
N GLY A 225 -9.43 21.84 4.09
CA GLY A 225 -9.96 22.76 5.06
C GLY A 225 -10.11 24.05 4.29
N GLU A 226 -11.23 24.73 4.48
CA GLU A 226 -11.26 26.16 4.27
C GLU A 226 -9.90 26.71 4.70
N GLU A 227 -9.25 27.35 3.73
CA GLU A 227 -8.09 28.16 3.95
C GLU A 227 -8.24 28.81 5.31
N LEU A 228 -7.40 28.39 6.27
CA LEU A 228 -7.16 29.21 7.45
C LEU A 228 -6.52 30.48 6.89
N ALA A 229 -7.39 31.39 6.44
CA ALA A 229 -7.10 32.75 6.07
C ALA A 229 -6.73 33.48 7.36
N ILE A 230 -5.62 33.08 7.96
CA ILE A 230 -4.92 33.84 8.96
C ILE A 230 -3.90 34.65 8.16
N GLY A 231 -4.34 35.81 7.67
CA GLY A 231 -3.44 36.89 7.27
C GLY A 231 -3.19 37.11 5.78
N ALA A 232 -4.19 36.98 4.91
CA ALA A 232 -4.16 37.75 3.65
C ALA A 232 -4.77 39.12 3.92
N GLU A 233 -3.92 40.07 4.32
CA GLU A 233 -4.22 41.50 4.36
C GLU A 233 -4.83 41.91 3.01
N ALA A 234 -6.09 42.36 3.04
CA ALA A 234 -6.78 42.85 1.86
C ALA A 234 -5.99 44.03 1.27
N PRO A 235 -5.69 44.07 -0.04
CA PRO A 235 -5.07 45.24 -0.63
C PRO A 235 -6.04 46.42 -0.51
N ALA A 236 -5.61 47.45 0.22
CA ALA A 236 -6.32 48.70 0.37
C ALA A 236 -6.72 49.25 -1.01
N LYS A 237 -8.02 49.48 -1.21
CA LYS A 237 -8.54 50.17 -2.40
C LYS A 237 -7.89 51.56 -2.48
N PRO A 238 -7.30 51.96 -3.62
CA PRO A 238 -6.83 53.33 -3.78
C PRO A 238 -8.02 54.29 -3.74
N LEU A 239 -7.99 55.24 -2.80
CA LEU A 239 -8.89 56.39 -2.83
C LEU A 239 -8.62 57.16 -4.13
N GLY A 240 -9.61 57.18 -5.02
CA GLY A 240 -9.61 58.07 -6.17
C GLY A 240 -9.56 59.55 -5.76
N PRO A 241 -9.03 60.43 -6.63
CA PRO A 241 -8.84 61.83 -6.28
C PRO A 241 -10.18 62.53 -6.07
N LYS A 242 -10.29 63.23 -4.92
CA LYS A 242 -11.35 64.19 -4.64
C LYS A 242 -11.22 65.34 -5.64
N LYS A 243 -12.22 65.50 -6.50
CA LYS A 243 -12.39 66.70 -7.32
C LYS A 243 -13.07 67.78 -6.44
N TRP A 244 -12.42 68.91 -6.29
CA TRP A 244 -13.04 70.19 -5.93
C TRP A 244 -12.71 71.18 -7.05
#